data_AF-A0A9R0K907-F1
#
_entry.id   AF-A0A9R0K907-F1
#
_cell.length_a   1.000
_cell.length_b   1.000
_cell.length_c   1.000
_cell.angle_alpha   90.00
_cell.angle_beta   90.00
_cell.angle_gamma   90.00
#
_symmetry.space_group_name_H-M   'P 1'
#
loop_
_entity.id
_entity.type
_entity.pdbx_description
1 polymer ?
#
loop_
_entity_poly.entity_id
_entity_poly.type
_entity_poly.pdbx_seq_one_letter_code
_entity_poly.pdbx_strand_id
1 'polypeptide(L)'
;MDIFSNAFSVLALEDADDPSTLSSTSAVSNTGEGGNKSKSSDDKLVVDNGNNKEQKLGLTVAEYKLPLVWIDLEMTGLNVEADRILEIACIITDGSLSKSVEGPDFVIHQSQECLEKMNDWCIDHHAASGLTKKVLQSIVSEQEAEQQVIEFVKKHVGTYTPLLAGNSVYTDFIFLKKYMPDLASLFSHVLVDVSSVKALCVRWYPKETQGFG
;
A
#
# COMPACT_ATOMS: atom_id res chain seq x y z
N MET A 1 5.99 -30.10 -37.06
CA MET A 1 7.29 -29.96 -36.40
C MET A 1 7.96 -28.76 -37.07
N ASP A 2 8.12 -27.60 -36.44
CA ASP A 2 7.86 -27.26 -35.04
C ASP A 2 7.29 -25.83 -34.91
N ILE A 3 6.32 -25.65 -34.01
CA ILE A 3 5.74 -24.32 -33.67
C ILE A 3 5.82 -24.13 -32.16
N PHE A 4 7.04 -24.13 -31.59
CA PHE A 4 7.33 -23.58 -30.27
C PHE A 4 8.81 -23.14 -30.17
N SER A 5 9.22 -22.24 -31.07
CA SER A 5 10.50 -21.51 -30.92
C SER A 5 10.39 -20.45 -29.82
N ASN A 6 10.34 -20.93 -28.58
CA ASN A 6 10.74 -20.27 -27.33
C ASN A 6 10.49 -18.74 -27.24
N ALA A 7 9.24 -18.34 -27.06
CA ALA A 7 8.83 -16.94 -26.86
C ALA A 7 9.41 -16.28 -25.57
N PHE A 8 10.06 -17.06 -24.69
CA PHE A 8 10.67 -16.59 -23.45
C PHE A 8 12.15 -16.18 -23.59
N SER A 9 12.77 -16.32 -24.77
CA SER A 9 14.19 -15.98 -24.97
C SER A 9 14.52 -14.48 -24.79
N VAL A 10 13.52 -13.60 -24.67
CA VAL A 10 13.67 -12.15 -24.45
C VAL A 10 13.94 -11.82 -22.97
N LEU A 11 13.77 -12.78 -22.04
CA LEU A 11 14.09 -12.62 -20.61
C LEU A 11 15.53 -13.07 -20.26
N ALA A 12 16.43 -13.14 -21.25
CA ALA A 12 17.86 -13.18 -20.98
C ALA A 12 18.32 -11.81 -20.46
N LEU A 13 18.15 -11.59 -19.16
CA LEU A 13 18.79 -10.48 -18.45
C LEU A 13 20.30 -10.62 -18.63
N GLU A 14 20.94 -9.57 -19.14
CA GLU A 14 22.40 -9.51 -19.24
C GLU A 14 22.97 -9.23 -17.85
N ASP A 15 23.46 -10.29 -17.19
CA ASP A 15 24.28 -10.17 -15.97
C ASP A 15 25.58 -9.44 -16.34
N ALA A 16 25.73 -8.21 -15.86
CA ALA A 16 26.90 -7.36 -16.10
C ALA A 16 27.44 -6.71 -14.82
N ASP A 17 27.80 -7.55 -13.84
CA ASP A 17 28.71 -7.19 -12.74
C ASP A 17 30.15 -7.59 -13.11
N ASP A 18 30.97 -6.63 -13.55
CA ASP A 18 32.44 -6.75 -13.60
C ASP A 18 33.08 -5.71 -12.64
N PRO A 19 33.60 -6.13 -11.48
CA PRO A 19 34.24 -5.24 -10.52
C PRO A 19 35.76 -5.12 -10.78
N SER A 20 36.18 -4.60 -11.95
CA SER A 20 37.61 -4.37 -12.20
C SER A 20 37.97 -3.18 -13.11
N THR A 21 38.35 -2.04 -12.51
CA THR A 21 39.51 -1.23 -12.95
C THR A 21 39.86 -0.12 -11.96
N LEU A 22 40.95 -0.32 -11.21
CA LEU A 22 41.65 0.73 -10.48
C LEU A 22 42.76 1.32 -11.36
N SER A 23 42.82 2.64 -11.51
CA SER A 23 44.12 3.34 -11.57
C SER A 23 44.02 4.81 -11.14
N SER A 24 44.80 5.12 -10.11
CA SER A 24 45.14 6.45 -9.61
C SER A 24 45.89 7.34 -10.60
N THR A 25 45.84 8.68 -10.40
CA THR A 25 47.06 9.52 -10.24
C THR A 25 46.75 10.93 -9.65
N SER A 26 47.33 11.22 -8.47
CA SER A 26 48.02 12.47 -8.00
C SER A 26 47.52 13.91 -8.32
N ALA A 27 47.73 14.96 -7.49
CA ALA A 27 48.16 15.14 -6.08
C ALA A 27 48.23 16.67 -5.71
N VAL A 28 48.56 17.01 -4.44
CA VAL A 28 49.09 18.34 -3.94
C VAL A 28 48.04 19.48 -3.79
N SER A 29 47.96 20.34 -2.73
CA SER A 29 48.73 20.60 -1.48
C SER A 29 47.92 21.25 -0.34
N ASN A 30 48.42 21.08 0.90
CA ASN A 30 48.34 21.94 2.11
C ASN A 30 48.60 23.47 1.84
N THR A 31 48.43 24.48 2.73
CA THR A 31 48.16 24.64 4.19
C THR A 31 47.79 26.12 4.50
N GLY A 32 47.24 26.45 5.68
CA GLY A 32 47.26 27.84 6.20
C GLY A 32 46.46 28.08 7.49
N GLU A 33 47.11 28.53 8.58
CA GLU A 33 46.52 28.78 9.91
C GLU A 33 46.30 30.27 10.26
N GLY A 34 45.50 30.53 11.32
CA GLY A 34 45.47 31.79 12.08
C GLY A 34 44.19 32.65 11.88
N GLY A 35 43.66 33.39 12.88
CA GLY A 35 44.02 33.49 14.30
C GLY A 35 43.58 34.82 14.97
N ASN A 36 42.79 34.72 16.07
CA ASN A 36 42.55 35.73 17.14
C ASN A 36 41.64 37.00 16.96
N LYS A 37 40.61 37.06 17.83
CA LYS A 37 40.23 38.14 18.80
C LYS A 37 40.13 39.63 18.33
N SER A 38 39.01 40.35 18.54
CA SER A 38 38.58 40.89 19.86
C SER A 38 37.34 41.83 19.75
N LYS A 39 36.54 41.94 20.84
CA LYS A 39 35.86 43.13 21.45
C LYS A 39 35.14 44.21 20.58
N SER A 40 34.08 44.89 21.04
CA SER A 40 33.19 44.75 22.22
C SER A 40 31.92 45.62 22.07
N SER A 41 30.92 45.36 22.93
CA SER A 41 29.99 46.33 23.57
C SER A 41 29.31 47.42 22.73
N ASP A 42 27.96 47.46 22.75
CA ASP A 42 27.26 48.59 23.36
C ASP A 42 25.82 48.29 23.83
N ASP A 43 25.30 49.20 24.65
CA ASP A 43 24.02 49.21 25.38
C ASP A 43 23.00 50.09 24.59
N LYS A 44 21.65 50.10 24.74
CA LYS A 44 20.70 49.53 25.72
C LYS A 44 19.24 49.66 25.19
N LEU A 45 18.26 49.25 26.02
CA LEU A 45 16.86 49.73 26.12
C LEU A 45 15.74 49.15 25.22
N VAL A 46 14.98 48.22 25.83
CA VAL A 46 13.50 48.19 26.01
C VAL A 46 12.58 48.70 24.88
N VAL A 47 11.78 47.77 24.32
CA VAL A 47 10.33 47.97 24.08
C VAL A 47 9.59 46.65 24.35
N ASP A 48 8.50 46.71 25.10
CA ASP A 48 7.52 45.61 25.25
C ASP A 48 6.39 45.78 24.24
N ASN A 49 6.03 44.71 23.54
CA ASN A 49 4.65 44.24 23.35
C ASN A 49 4.64 43.00 22.45
N GLY A 50 3.78 42.03 22.78
CA GLY A 50 3.78 40.74 22.12
C GLY A 50 3.29 40.75 20.67
N ASN A 51 3.62 39.69 19.94
CA ASN A 51 2.75 39.18 18.89
C ASN A 51 2.88 37.67 18.79
N ASN A 52 1.72 37.05 18.63
CA ASN A 52 1.52 35.61 18.58
C ASN A 52 2.54 34.93 17.66
N LYS A 53 3.27 33.94 18.20
CA LYS A 53 3.81 32.87 17.35
C LYS A 53 2.61 32.12 16.80
N GLU A 54 2.17 32.50 15.61
CA GLU A 54 1.40 31.62 14.74
C GLU A 54 2.24 30.35 14.58
N GLN A 55 1.92 29.33 15.37
CA GLN A 55 2.31 27.97 15.07
C GLN A 55 1.60 27.62 13.78
N LYS A 56 2.26 27.93 12.66
CA LYS A 56 1.97 27.33 11.36
C LYS A 56 2.27 25.86 11.51
N LEU A 57 1.29 25.13 12.04
CA LEU A 57 1.26 23.68 12.15
C LEU A 57 1.07 23.14 10.73
N GLY A 58 2.11 23.32 9.92
CA GLY A 58 2.25 22.66 8.65
C GLY A 58 2.32 21.17 8.95
N LEU A 59 1.16 20.52 8.87
CA LEU A 59 1.07 19.09 8.73
C LEU A 59 1.92 18.72 7.51
N THR A 60 3.15 18.30 7.77
CA THR A 60 3.93 17.56 6.79
C THR A 60 3.20 16.24 6.62
N VAL A 61 2.26 16.21 5.67
CA VAL A 61 1.67 14.98 5.16
C VAL A 61 2.86 14.11 4.77
N ALA A 62 3.09 13.04 5.53
CA ALA A 62 4.21 12.16 5.31
C ALA A 62 3.98 11.50 3.94
N GLU A 63 4.68 11.98 2.92
CA GLU A 63 4.50 11.47 1.57
C GLU A 63 4.97 10.01 1.53
N TYR A 64 4.01 9.11 1.32
CA TYR A 64 4.28 7.69 1.16
C TYR A 64 4.91 7.47 -0.21
N LYS A 65 6.24 7.45 -0.26
CA LYS A 65 6.99 7.24 -1.50
C LYS A 65 6.71 5.84 -2.05
N LEU A 66 6.31 5.78 -3.34
CA LEU A 66 5.91 4.54 -4.03
C LEU A 66 4.86 3.75 -3.20
N PRO A 67 3.68 4.35 -2.94
CA PRO A 67 2.75 3.82 -1.96
C PRO A 67 2.08 2.54 -2.46
N LEU A 68 1.94 1.59 -1.53
CA LEU A 68 1.10 0.41 -1.72
C LEU A 68 -0.17 0.59 -0.90
N VAL A 69 -1.31 0.38 -1.57
CA VAL A 69 -2.63 0.41 -0.93
C VAL A 69 -3.07 -1.04 -0.78
N TRP A 70 -3.08 -1.50 0.46
CA TRP A 70 -3.48 -2.83 0.85
C TRP A 70 -4.98 -2.82 1.07
N ILE A 71 -5.72 -3.64 0.31
CA ILE A 71 -7.15 -3.85 0.51
C ILE A 71 -7.36 -5.34 0.72
N ASP A 72 -8.21 -5.64 1.70
CA ASP A 72 -8.71 -6.97 2.01
C ASP A 72 -10.25 -6.90 1.96
N LEU A 73 -10.88 -7.84 1.27
CA LEU A 73 -12.34 -7.91 1.14
C LEU A 73 -12.86 -9.24 1.66
N GLU A 74 -13.98 -9.19 2.38
CA GLU A 74 -14.80 -10.38 2.62
C GLU A 74 -16.02 -10.36 1.69
N MET A 75 -16.37 -11.52 1.14
CA MET A 75 -17.46 -11.66 0.17
C MET A 75 -18.40 -12.84 0.51
N THR A 76 -19.61 -12.83 -0.06
CA THR A 76 -20.55 -13.98 -0.01
C THR A 76 -20.03 -15.22 -0.75
N GLY A 77 -19.02 -15.05 -1.61
CA GLY A 77 -18.43 -16.07 -2.45
C GLY A 77 -17.46 -15.45 -3.46
N LEU A 78 -17.08 -16.21 -4.49
CA LEU A 78 -16.03 -15.84 -5.45
C LEU A 78 -16.56 -15.52 -6.86
N ASN A 79 -17.88 -15.52 -7.08
CA ASN A 79 -18.49 -15.22 -8.37
C ASN A 79 -18.98 -13.77 -8.43
N VAL A 80 -18.17 -12.86 -8.99
CA VAL A 80 -18.48 -11.42 -9.13
C VAL A 80 -19.80 -11.07 -9.85
N GLU A 81 -20.45 -12.02 -10.54
CA GLU A 81 -21.76 -11.79 -11.15
C GLU A 81 -22.95 -12.12 -10.23
N ALA A 82 -22.71 -12.76 -9.09
CA ALA A 82 -23.74 -13.19 -8.13
C ALA A 82 -23.44 -12.78 -6.68
N ASP A 83 -22.17 -12.75 -6.29
CA ASP A 83 -21.69 -12.50 -4.93
C ASP A 83 -21.50 -11.01 -4.64
N ARG A 84 -21.54 -10.63 -3.35
CA ARG A 84 -21.43 -9.25 -2.87
C ARG A 84 -20.31 -9.09 -1.84
N ILE A 85 -19.83 -7.85 -1.71
CA ILE A 85 -18.86 -7.45 -0.69
C ILE A 85 -19.58 -7.32 0.66
N LEU A 86 -18.96 -7.88 1.71
CA LEU A 86 -19.44 -7.93 3.09
C LEU A 86 -18.59 -7.09 4.05
N GLU A 87 -17.28 -7.03 3.84
CA GLU A 87 -16.33 -6.24 4.63
C GLU A 87 -15.27 -5.66 3.67
N ILE A 88 -14.77 -4.46 3.97
CA ILE A 88 -13.60 -3.86 3.31
C ILE A 88 -12.69 -3.23 4.35
N ALA A 89 -11.43 -3.68 4.38
CA ALA A 89 -10.37 -3.07 5.18
C ALA A 89 -9.30 -2.46 4.26
N CYS A 90 -8.73 -1.32 4.66
CA CYS A 90 -7.69 -0.63 3.89
C CYS A 90 -6.51 -0.21 4.77
N ILE A 91 -5.28 -0.46 4.31
CA ILE A 91 -4.02 0.02 4.92
C ILE A 91 -3.14 0.61 3.83
N ILE A 92 -2.36 1.66 4.12
CA ILE A 92 -1.39 2.22 3.17
C ILE A 92 0.01 2.06 3.74
N THR A 93 0.96 1.60 2.93
CA THR A 93 2.39 1.54 3.27
C THR A 93 3.24 2.33 2.29
N ASP A 94 4.49 2.62 2.67
CA ASP A 94 5.50 3.02 1.70
C ASP A 94 6.03 1.80 0.93
N GLY A 95 6.72 2.02 -0.19
CA GLY A 95 7.19 0.94 -1.06
C GLY A 95 8.24 0.02 -0.45
N SER A 96 8.80 0.38 0.72
CA SER A 96 9.71 -0.46 1.51
C SER A 96 9.06 -1.09 2.74
N LEU A 97 7.72 -1.02 2.86
CA LEU A 97 6.93 -1.59 3.97
C LEU A 97 7.40 -1.14 5.37
N SER A 98 8.05 0.02 5.42
CA SER A 98 8.74 0.55 6.60
C SER A 98 7.86 1.50 7.41
N LYS A 99 6.82 2.05 6.77
CA LYS A 99 5.77 2.86 7.38
C LYS A 99 4.40 2.32 6.96
N SER A 100 3.44 2.43 7.85
CA SER A 100 2.03 2.15 7.57
C SER A 100 1.11 3.20 8.18
N VAL A 101 -0.08 3.33 7.61
CA VAL A 101 -1.24 3.98 8.23
C VAL A 101 -2.46 3.09 8.02
N GLU A 102 -3.14 2.79 9.13
CA GLU A 102 -4.43 2.09 9.14
C GLU A 102 -5.52 3.02 8.59
N GLY A 103 -6.36 2.47 7.71
CA GLY A 103 -7.45 3.16 7.07
C GLY A 103 -8.81 2.71 7.58
N PRO A 104 -9.87 2.92 6.77
CA PRO A 104 -11.19 2.46 7.11
C PRO A 104 -11.28 0.93 7.13
N ASP A 105 -12.11 0.44 8.04
CA ASP A 105 -12.55 -0.94 8.20
C ASP A 105 -14.07 -0.90 8.31
N PHE A 106 -14.77 -1.39 7.28
CA PHE A 106 -16.22 -1.30 7.16
C PHE A 106 -16.86 -2.64 6.85
N VAL A 107 -17.78 -3.05 7.73
CA VAL A 107 -18.80 -4.04 7.39
C VAL A 107 -19.90 -3.36 6.58
N ILE A 108 -20.17 -3.90 5.40
CA ILE A 108 -21.14 -3.40 4.44
C ILE A 108 -22.48 -4.10 4.66
N HIS A 109 -23.59 -3.36 4.56
CA HIS A 109 -24.92 -3.92 4.65
C HIS A 109 -25.28 -4.76 3.42
N GLN A 110 -25.76 -5.98 3.63
CA GLN A 110 -26.41 -6.81 2.61
C GLN A 110 -27.70 -7.42 3.18
N SER A 111 -28.66 -7.72 2.30
CA SER A 111 -29.94 -8.30 2.69
C SER A 111 -29.80 -9.75 3.15
N GLN A 112 -30.74 -10.20 4.00
CA GLN A 112 -30.86 -11.61 4.41
C GLN A 112 -30.91 -12.56 3.19
N GLU A 113 -31.67 -12.20 2.15
CA GLU A 113 -31.78 -12.97 0.90
C GLU A 113 -30.45 -13.06 0.13
N CYS A 114 -29.54 -12.10 0.30
CA CYS A 114 -28.19 -12.16 -0.27
C CYS A 114 -27.32 -13.17 0.50
N LEU A 115 -27.40 -13.16 1.84
CA LEU A 115 -26.62 -14.05 2.70
C LEU A 115 -27.10 -15.51 2.61
N GLU A 116 -28.39 -15.74 2.37
CA GLU A 116 -28.96 -17.08 2.12
C GLU A 116 -28.51 -17.72 0.81
N LYS A 117 -27.84 -16.98 -0.08
CA LYS A 117 -27.28 -17.50 -1.34
C LYS A 117 -25.79 -17.89 -1.24
N MET A 118 -25.17 -17.67 -0.07
CA MET A 118 -23.82 -18.12 0.21
C MET A 118 -23.70 -19.64 0.12
N ASN A 119 -22.53 -20.14 -0.24
CA ASN A 119 -22.22 -21.57 -0.13
C ASN A 119 -21.98 -21.96 1.34
N ASP A 120 -22.09 -23.27 1.65
CA ASP A 120 -21.95 -23.81 3.01
C ASP A 120 -20.67 -23.34 3.74
N TRP A 121 -19.54 -23.26 3.03
CA TRP A 121 -18.27 -22.81 3.62
C TRP A 121 -18.31 -21.33 4.00
N CYS A 122 -18.84 -20.46 3.13
CA CYS A 122 -19.01 -19.04 3.44
C CYS A 122 -20.02 -18.82 4.59
N ILE A 123 -21.09 -19.63 4.66
CA ILE A 123 -22.05 -19.59 5.78
C ILE A 123 -21.35 -19.91 7.10
N ASP A 124 -20.65 -21.05 7.18
CA ASP A 124 -19.98 -21.47 8.41
C ASP A 124 -18.85 -20.50 8.81
N HIS A 125 -18.06 -20.03 7.84
CA HIS A 125 -16.94 -19.12 8.06
C HIS A 125 -17.42 -17.76 8.61
N HIS A 126 -18.39 -17.13 7.94
CA HIS A 126 -18.91 -15.81 8.31
C HIS A 126 -19.80 -15.84 9.56
N ALA A 127 -20.42 -16.99 9.86
CA ALA A 127 -21.10 -17.22 11.13
C ALA A 127 -20.10 -17.35 12.29
N ALA A 128 -18.99 -18.06 12.09
CA ALA A 128 -17.95 -18.26 13.10
C ALA A 128 -17.18 -16.96 13.42
N SER A 129 -16.89 -16.12 12.42
CA SER A 129 -16.31 -14.78 12.63
C SER A 129 -17.32 -13.77 13.21
N GLY A 130 -18.63 -14.10 13.13
CA GLY A 130 -19.73 -13.21 13.47
C GLY A 130 -20.05 -12.15 12.41
N LEU A 131 -19.34 -12.14 11.28
CA LEU A 131 -19.54 -11.19 10.17
C LEU A 131 -20.99 -11.20 9.65
N THR A 132 -21.61 -12.37 9.48
CA THR A 132 -23.01 -12.49 9.02
C THR A 132 -23.97 -11.64 9.86
N LYS A 133 -23.76 -11.60 11.19
CA LYS A 133 -24.56 -10.79 12.11
C LYS A 133 -24.22 -9.30 12.00
N LYS A 134 -22.94 -8.95 11.88
CA LYS A 134 -22.51 -7.56 11.67
C LYS A 134 -23.11 -6.98 10.38
N VAL A 135 -23.10 -7.74 9.27
CA VAL A 135 -23.64 -7.34 7.95
C VAL A 135 -25.12 -6.97 8.03
N LEU A 136 -25.94 -7.83 8.63
CA LEU A 136 -27.37 -7.58 8.84
C LEU A 136 -27.67 -6.38 9.73
N GLN A 137 -26.72 -6.03 10.62
CA GLN A 137 -26.82 -4.89 11.55
C GLN A 137 -26.16 -3.61 11.01
N SER A 138 -25.36 -3.72 9.95
CA SER A 138 -24.70 -2.57 9.34
C SER A 138 -25.72 -1.67 8.65
N ILE A 139 -25.40 -0.38 8.63
CA ILE A 139 -26.11 0.66 7.88
C ILE A 139 -25.25 1.24 6.75
N VAL A 140 -23.97 0.84 6.66
CA VAL A 140 -23.01 1.34 5.68
C VAL A 140 -23.29 0.70 4.32
N SER A 141 -23.49 1.52 3.30
CA SER A 141 -23.65 1.05 1.92
C SER A 141 -22.30 0.85 1.22
N GLU A 142 -22.27 0.04 0.15
CA GLU A 142 -21.08 -0.13 -0.70
C GLU A 142 -20.53 1.23 -1.18
N GLN A 143 -21.40 2.14 -1.60
CA GLN A 143 -21.04 3.49 -2.06
C GLN A 143 -20.43 4.37 -0.95
N GLU A 144 -20.93 4.25 0.28
CA GLU A 144 -20.44 5.01 1.44
C GLU A 144 -19.08 4.48 1.92
N ALA A 145 -18.88 3.17 1.88
CA ALA A 145 -17.58 2.55 2.12
C ALA A 145 -16.56 2.94 1.04
N GLU A 146 -16.95 2.83 -0.24
CA GLU A 146 -16.14 3.25 -1.40
C GLU A 146 -15.64 4.69 -1.25
N GLN A 147 -16.54 5.64 -1.03
CA GLN A 147 -16.19 7.06 -0.95
C GLN A 147 -15.20 7.34 0.19
N GLN A 148 -15.40 6.74 1.37
CA GLN A 148 -14.51 6.93 2.52
C GLN A 148 -13.12 6.30 2.30
N VAL A 149 -13.03 5.14 1.63
CA VAL A 149 -11.75 4.55 1.24
C VAL A 149 -11.06 5.40 0.17
N ILE A 150 -11.78 5.91 -0.83
CA ILE A 150 -11.25 6.85 -1.83
C ILE A 150 -10.64 8.09 -1.18
N GLU A 151 -11.34 8.70 -0.21
CA GLU A 151 -10.85 9.88 0.53
C GLU A 151 -9.59 9.55 1.34
N PHE A 152 -9.57 8.39 2.01
CA PHE A 152 -8.40 7.92 2.73
C PHE A 152 -7.18 7.68 1.81
N VAL A 153 -7.37 7.04 0.65
CA VAL A 153 -6.30 6.82 -0.34
C VAL A 153 -5.77 8.15 -0.87
N LYS A 154 -6.64 9.03 -1.36
CA LYS A 154 -6.26 10.35 -1.91
C LYS A 154 -5.53 11.23 -0.90
N LYS A 155 -5.86 11.13 0.39
CA LYS A 155 -5.21 11.89 1.47
C LYS A 155 -3.74 11.50 1.72
N HIS A 156 -3.35 10.25 1.48
CA HIS A 156 -2.03 9.73 1.89
C HIS A 156 -1.09 9.39 0.71
N VAL A 157 -1.64 9.08 -0.47
CA VAL A 157 -0.87 8.70 -1.67
C VAL A 157 -0.14 9.88 -2.33
N GLY A 158 -0.61 11.11 -2.09
CA GLY A 158 0.07 12.33 -2.55
C GLY A 158 0.08 12.45 -4.08
N THR A 159 1.28 12.51 -4.67
CA THR A 159 1.46 12.69 -6.13
C THR A 159 1.67 11.38 -6.91
N TYR A 160 1.83 10.25 -6.21
CA TYR A 160 2.10 8.97 -6.85
C TYR A 160 0.82 8.32 -7.41
N THR A 161 0.96 7.49 -8.44
CA THR A 161 -0.05 6.47 -8.75
C THR A 161 0.16 5.28 -7.82
N PRO A 162 -0.82 4.91 -6.98
CA PRO A 162 -0.68 3.79 -6.06
C PRO A 162 -0.80 2.45 -6.79
N LEU A 163 -0.17 1.42 -6.23
CA LEU A 163 -0.46 0.04 -6.62
C LEU A 163 -1.33 -0.62 -5.55
N LEU A 164 -2.32 -1.39 -6.01
CA LEU A 164 -3.13 -2.25 -5.17
C LEU A 164 -2.30 -3.48 -4.76
N ALA A 165 -2.27 -3.76 -3.47
CA ALA A 165 -1.49 -4.82 -2.84
C ALA A 165 -2.37 -5.71 -1.96
N GLY A 166 -1.99 -6.98 -1.80
CA GLY A 166 -2.73 -7.93 -0.97
C GLY A 166 -2.38 -9.38 -1.30
N ASN A 167 -3.09 -10.32 -0.69
CA ASN A 167 -2.86 -11.75 -0.87
C ASN A 167 -3.94 -12.36 -1.77
N SER A 168 -3.61 -12.71 -3.02
CA SER A 168 -4.59 -13.09 -4.06
C SER A 168 -5.51 -11.93 -4.48
N VAL A 169 -5.01 -10.68 -4.32
CA VAL A 169 -5.73 -9.41 -4.48
C VAL A 169 -6.31 -9.16 -5.87
N TYR A 170 -5.93 -9.98 -6.86
CA TYR A 170 -6.62 -10.04 -8.15
C TYR A 170 -8.13 -10.31 -8.00
N THR A 171 -8.51 -11.16 -7.04
CA THR A 171 -9.92 -11.47 -6.73
C THR A 171 -10.63 -10.22 -6.24
N ASP A 172 -10.06 -9.54 -5.25
CA ASP A 172 -10.62 -8.33 -4.65
C ASP A 172 -10.75 -7.23 -5.71
N PHE A 173 -9.74 -7.07 -6.57
CA PHE A 173 -9.77 -6.08 -7.64
C PHE A 173 -10.86 -6.33 -8.68
N ILE A 174 -11.28 -7.58 -8.90
CA ILE A 174 -12.44 -7.91 -9.73
C ILE A 174 -13.73 -7.42 -9.06
N PHE A 175 -13.91 -7.65 -7.75
CA PHE A 175 -15.05 -7.15 -7.00
C PHE A 175 -15.08 -5.61 -6.93
N LEU A 176 -13.94 -4.96 -6.67
CA LEU A 176 -13.82 -3.50 -6.72
C LEU A 176 -14.24 -2.96 -8.09
N LYS A 177 -13.77 -3.53 -9.21
CA LYS A 177 -14.19 -3.09 -10.55
C LYS A 177 -15.69 -3.20 -10.83
N LYS A 178 -16.41 -4.07 -10.12
CA LYS A 178 -17.85 -4.29 -10.28
C LYS A 178 -18.68 -3.41 -9.36
N TYR A 179 -18.29 -3.32 -8.09
CA TYR A 179 -19.10 -2.74 -7.00
C TYR A 179 -18.55 -1.43 -6.44
N MET A 180 -17.25 -1.15 -6.63
CA MET A 180 -16.57 0.08 -6.22
C MET A 180 -15.68 0.61 -7.38
N PRO A 181 -16.26 0.96 -8.54
CA PRO A 181 -15.51 1.27 -9.75
C PRO A 181 -14.70 2.57 -9.66
N ASP A 182 -15.13 3.55 -8.85
CA ASP A 182 -14.40 4.81 -8.67
C ASP A 182 -13.16 4.59 -7.79
N LEU A 183 -13.24 3.69 -6.80
CA LEU A 183 -12.08 3.23 -6.02
C LEU A 183 -11.14 2.40 -6.91
N ALA A 184 -11.67 1.46 -7.69
CA ALA A 184 -10.89 0.66 -8.63
C ALA A 184 -10.13 1.53 -9.65
N SER A 185 -10.69 2.69 -10.02
CA SER A 185 -10.06 3.64 -10.96
C SER A 185 -8.77 4.29 -10.45
N LEU A 186 -8.51 4.25 -9.13
CA LEU A 186 -7.27 4.79 -8.55
C LEU A 186 -6.05 3.91 -8.82
N PHE A 187 -6.26 2.64 -9.21
CA PHE A 187 -5.21 1.64 -9.32
C PHE A 187 -4.86 1.29 -10.77
N SER A 188 -3.59 0.93 -10.98
CA SER A 188 -3.13 0.35 -12.24
C SER A 188 -3.73 -1.05 -12.47
N HIS A 189 -3.60 -1.54 -13.70
CA HIS A 189 -3.80 -2.96 -14.00
C HIS A 189 -2.69 -3.87 -13.43
N VAL A 190 -1.57 -3.27 -13.01
CA VAL A 190 -0.46 -3.94 -12.30
C VAL A 190 -0.79 -4.04 -10.82
N LEU A 191 -0.67 -5.24 -10.24
CA LEU A 191 -0.96 -5.56 -8.85
C LEU A 191 0.29 -6.05 -8.12
N VAL A 192 0.37 -5.80 -6.82
CA VAL A 192 1.37 -6.39 -5.92
C VAL A 192 0.73 -7.56 -5.17
N ASP A 193 0.63 -8.69 -5.86
CA ASP A 193 0.00 -9.90 -5.32
C ASP A 193 1.01 -10.79 -4.58
N VAL A 194 0.89 -10.82 -3.25
CA VAL A 194 1.74 -11.62 -2.35
C VAL A 194 1.60 -13.12 -2.62
N SER A 195 0.44 -13.60 -3.09
CA SER A 195 0.23 -15.01 -3.41
C SER A 195 1.09 -15.46 -4.59
N SER A 196 1.33 -14.57 -5.56
CA SER A 196 2.23 -14.83 -6.69
C SER A 196 3.68 -14.96 -6.21
N VAL A 197 4.13 -14.08 -5.31
CA VAL A 197 5.46 -14.17 -4.69
C VAL A 197 5.59 -15.47 -3.88
N LYS A 198 4.59 -15.81 -3.05
CA LYS A 198 4.55 -17.07 -2.28
C LYS A 198 4.64 -18.29 -3.21
N ALA A 199 3.91 -18.29 -4.32
CA ALA A 199 3.93 -19.38 -5.29
C ALA A 199 5.30 -19.56 -5.97
N LEU A 200 6.04 -18.47 -6.22
CA LEU A 200 7.42 -18.53 -6.71
C LEU A 200 8.39 -19.01 -5.62
N CYS A 201 8.28 -18.48 -4.39
CA CYS A 201 9.12 -18.89 -3.26
C CYS A 201 9.04 -20.39 -2.98
N VAL A 202 7.86 -21.00 -2.99
CA VAL A 202 7.69 -22.47 -2.80
C VAL A 202 8.40 -23.29 -3.89
N ARG A 203 8.56 -22.73 -5.10
CA ARG A 203 9.17 -23.43 -6.25
C ARG A 203 10.68 -23.20 -6.36
N TRP A 204 11.14 -21.98 -6.09
CA TRP A 204 12.53 -21.57 -6.24
C TRP A 204 13.34 -21.70 -4.95
N TYR A 205 12.68 -21.58 -3.79
CA TYR A 205 13.26 -21.63 -2.44
C TYR A 205 12.52 -22.68 -1.56
N PRO A 206 12.54 -23.97 -1.96
CA PRO A 206 11.76 -25.03 -1.30
C PRO A 206 12.30 -25.47 0.07
N LYS A 207 13.50 -25.04 0.48
CA LYS A 207 14.07 -25.35 1.81
C LYS A 207 13.63 -24.31 2.83
N GLU A 208 13.61 -23.06 2.39
CA GLU A 208 13.25 -21.85 3.13
C GLU A 208 11.74 -21.79 3.41
N THR A 209 10.94 -22.54 2.66
CA THR A 209 9.47 -22.64 2.80
C THR A 209 8.99 -23.80 3.68
N GLN A 210 9.88 -24.65 4.20
CA GLN A 210 9.54 -25.70 5.18
C GLN A 210 9.24 -25.10 6.57
N GLY A 211 8.06 -24.49 6.69
CA GLY A 211 7.60 -23.79 7.88
C GLY A 211 6.39 -22.88 7.65
N PHE A 212 6.07 -22.56 6.39
CA PHE A 212 4.88 -21.79 6.01
C PHE A 212 3.75 -22.72 5.55
N GLY A 213 3.23 -23.53 6.49
CA GLY A 213 2.06 -24.39 6.32
C GLY A 213 0.87 -23.83 7.07
#